data_AF-A0AAU5K2M5-F1
#
_entry.id   AF-A0AAU5K2M5-F1
#
_cell.length_a   1.000
_cell.length_b   1.000
_cell.length_c   1.000
_cell.angle_alpha   90.00
_cell.angle_beta   90.00
_cell.angle_gamma   90.00
#
_symmetry.space_group_name_H-M   'P 1'
#
loop_
_entity.id
_entity.type
_entity.pdbx_description
1 polymer ?
#
loop_
_entity_poly.entity_id
_entity_poly.type
_entity_poly.pdbx_seq_one_letter_code
_entity_poly.pdbx_strand_id
1 'polypeptide(L)'
;METSMVRPQPLAVLPTCVWSDDERDAMRLGHVSRAMEGKWHVVSEGDTVRLLRSWTGHEVYRAEFGPVDASEGGGWRIVRAVAERDPDRYVDFGAEFDAVMLELVLRTYALSEPAPELRTLMVSLVADATGRTDAPSTAVEMSLLGMRTDPPAAAAR
;
A
#
# COMPACT_ATOMS: atom_id res chain seq x y z
N MET A 1 11.36 -17.89 5.92
CA MET A 1 10.15 -18.46 5.31
C MET A 1 9.63 -17.40 4.36
N GLU A 2 9.81 -17.59 3.05
CA GLU A 2 9.29 -16.67 2.03
C GLU A 2 7.77 -16.77 1.99
N THR A 3 7.08 -15.82 2.60
CA THR A 3 5.61 -15.79 2.55
C THR A 3 5.19 -15.25 1.18
N SER A 4 5.09 -16.14 0.19
CA SER A 4 4.61 -15.79 -1.15
C SER A 4 3.07 -15.82 -1.22
N MET A 5 2.52 -15.11 -2.19
CA MET A 5 1.10 -15.14 -2.56
C MET A 5 0.69 -16.55 -3.03
N VAL A 6 -0.56 -16.95 -2.78
CA VAL A 6 -1.16 -18.22 -3.24
C VAL A 6 -1.81 -18.05 -4.61
N ARG A 7 -2.60 -16.99 -4.78
CA ARG A 7 -3.30 -16.68 -6.02
C ARG A 7 -2.91 -15.28 -6.50
N PRO A 8 -1.64 -15.08 -6.92
CA PRO A 8 -1.21 -13.78 -7.44
C PRO A 8 -1.92 -13.47 -8.75
N GLN A 9 -2.55 -12.31 -8.83
CA GLN A 9 -3.16 -11.81 -10.05
C GLN A 9 -2.62 -10.40 -10.37
N PRO A 10 -2.25 -10.10 -11.63
CA PRO A 10 -1.88 -8.74 -12.03
C PRO A 10 -3.00 -7.73 -11.75
N LEU A 11 -2.61 -6.56 -11.27
CA LEU A 11 -3.52 -5.42 -11.12
C LEU A 11 -3.87 -4.84 -12.48
N ALA A 12 -5.16 -4.64 -12.72
CA ALA A 12 -5.67 -4.01 -13.94
C ALA A 12 -5.50 -2.49 -13.94
N VAL A 13 -5.50 -1.88 -12.75
CA VAL A 13 -5.30 -0.45 -12.53
C VAL A 13 -4.09 -0.28 -11.61
N LEU A 14 -3.17 0.61 -11.98
CA LEU A 14 -2.00 0.95 -11.16
C LEU A 14 -2.16 2.36 -10.57
N PRO A 15 -1.53 2.66 -9.42
CA PRO A 15 -1.40 4.03 -8.93
C PRO A 15 -0.79 4.93 -10.01
N THR A 16 -1.36 6.12 -10.18
CA THR A 16 -0.90 7.10 -11.18
C THR A 16 0.13 8.08 -10.63
N CYS A 17 0.38 8.05 -9.32
CA CYS A 17 1.36 8.93 -8.69
C CYS A 17 2.79 8.65 -9.18
N VAL A 18 3.58 9.73 -9.16
CA VAL A 18 5.01 9.70 -9.38
C VAL A 18 5.68 10.13 -8.08
N TRP A 19 6.64 9.34 -7.63
CA TRP A 19 7.43 9.60 -6.43
C TRP A 19 8.79 10.19 -6.82
N SER A 20 9.25 11.15 -6.03
CA SER A 20 10.63 11.66 -6.10
C SER A 20 11.65 10.58 -5.76
N ASP A 21 12.92 10.86 -6.07
CA ASP A 21 14.03 9.98 -5.69
C ASP A 21 14.11 9.81 -4.15
N ASP A 22 13.90 10.89 -3.39
CA ASP A 22 13.91 10.86 -1.92
C ASP A 22 12.79 9.97 -1.36
N GLU A 23 11.58 10.07 -1.90
CA GLU A 23 10.46 9.18 -1.53
C GLU A 23 10.78 7.73 -1.91
N ARG A 24 11.37 7.50 -3.10
CA ARG A 24 11.76 6.16 -3.53
C ARG A 24 12.80 5.55 -2.60
N ASP A 25 13.79 6.34 -2.18
CA ASP A 25 14.82 5.91 -1.23
C ASP A 25 14.24 5.64 0.16
N ALA A 26 13.32 6.47 0.64
CA ALA A 26 12.57 6.19 1.87
C ALA A 26 11.79 4.87 1.77
N MET A 27 11.16 4.58 0.62
CA MET A 27 10.48 3.30 0.39
C MET A 27 11.45 2.11 0.35
N ARG A 28 12.69 2.28 -0.13
CA ARG A 28 13.72 1.22 -0.10
C ARG A 28 14.12 0.83 1.32
N LEU A 29 14.04 1.74 2.28
CA LEU A 29 14.25 1.42 3.70
C LEU A 29 13.15 0.52 4.28
N GLY A 30 11.96 0.54 3.67
CA GLY A 30 10.81 -0.24 4.10
C GLY A 30 10.25 0.18 5.45
N HIS A 31 9.36 -0.64 6.00
CA HIS A 31 8.74 -0.44 7.29
C HIS A 31 8.28 -1.76 7.89
N VAL A 32 8.51 -1.95 9.19
CA VAL A 32 8.01 -3.11 9.94
C VAL A 32 7.18 -2.61 11.11
N SER A 33 5.87 -2.83 11.06
CA SER A 33 4.95 -2.48 12.14
C SER A 33 5.30 -3.24 13.43
N ARG A 34 5.35 -2.52 14.55
CA ARG A 34 5.68 -3.11 15.87
C ARG A 34 4.50 -3.22 16.83
N ALA A 35 3.38 -2.59 16.50
CA ALA A 35 2.16 -2.56 17.29
C ALA A 35 0.99 -3.21 16.54
N MET A 36 -0.04 -3.63 17.28
CA MET A 36 -1.22 -4.31 16.70
C MET A 36 -2.05 -3.39 15.79
N GLU A 37 -1.99 -2.09 16.04
CA GLU A 37 -2.63 -1.06 15.24
C GLU A 37 -1.96 -0.90 13.87
N GLY A 38 -0.66 -1.21 13.79
CA GLY A 38 0.11 -1.23 12.55
C GLY A 38 -0.19 -2.50 11.77
N LYS A 39 -0.96 -2.37 10.69
CA LYS A 39 -1.51 -3.51 9.95
C LYS A 39 -0.65 -3.98 8.79
N TRP A 40 0.39 -3.23 8.45
CA TRP A 40 1.18 -3.43 7.24
C TRP A 40 2.68 -3.42 7.51
N HIS A 41 3.37 -4.34 6.86
CA HIS A 41 4.80 -4.29 6.63
C HIS A 41 5.05 -3.86 5.19
N VAL A 42 6.06 -3.04 4.97
CA VAL A 42 6.60 -2.66 3.66
C VAL A 42 8.00 -3.23 3.58
N VAL A 43 8.22 -4.18 2.67
CA VAL A 43 9.53 -4.82 2.47
C VAL A 43 9.98 -4.54 1.05
N SER A 44 11.16 -3.97 0.89
CA SER A 44 11.70 -3.58 -0.41
C SER A 44 12.95 -4.40 -0.76
N GLU A 45 13.05 -4.78 -2.03
CA GLU A 45 14.22 -5.47 -2.61
C GLU A 45 14.47 -4.92 -4.01
N GLY A 46 15.56 -4.18 -4.18
CA GLY A 46 15.85 -3.44 -5.41
C GLY A 46 14.71 -2.48 -5.77
N ASP A 47 14.11 -2.68 -6.95
CA ASP A 47 12.98 -1.89 -7.43
C ASP A 47 11.61 -2.54 -7.18
N THR A 48 11.57 -3.63 -6.41
CA THR A 48 10.33 -4.27 -5.99
C THR A 48 9.99 -3.92 -4.55
N VAL A 49 8.71 -3.66 -4.27
CA VAL A 49 8.14 -3.55 -2.93
C VAL A 49 7.09 -4.63 -2.72
N ARG A 50 7.04 -5.18 -1.51
CA ARG A 50 6.07 -6.17 -1.05
C ARG A 50 5.34 -5.60 0.16
N LEU A 51 4.02 -5.64 0.12
CA LEU A 51 3.15 -5.21 1.21
C LEU A 51 2.55 -6.43 1.88
N LEU A 52 2.82 -6.60 3.17
CA LEU A 52 2.37 -7.76 3.93
C LEU A 52 1.47 -7.33 5.09
N ARG A 53 0.48 -8.17 5.44
CA ARG A 53 -0.26 -7.99 6.69
C ARG A 53 0.65 -8.28 7.87
N SER A 54 0.66 -7.39 8.86
CA SER A 54 1.65 -7.43 9.94
C SER A 54 1.52 -8.64 10.86
N TRP A 55 0.30 -9.12 11.10
CA TRP A 55 0.01 -10.20 12.05
C TRP A 55 -0.07 -11.59 11.43
N THR A 56 -0.35 -11.72 10.13
CA THR A 56 -0.31 -13.02 9.43
C THR A 56 0.96 -13.20 8.60
N GLY A 57 1.64 -12.12 8.25
CA GLY A 57 2.73 -12.13 7.28
C GLY A 57 2.28 -12.41 5.84
N HIS A 58 0.98 -12.44 5.54
CA HIS A 58 0.49 -12.66 4.18
C HIS A 58 0.89 -11.48 3.29
N GLU A 59 1.58 -11.76 2.19
CA GLU A 59 1.82 -10.79 1.13
C GLU A 59 0.52 -10.51 0.38
N VAL A 60 0.09 -9.26 0.38
CA VAL A 60 -1.15 -8.82 -0.28
C VAL A 60 -0.83 -8.16 -1.61
N TYR A 61 0.20 -7.32 -1.66
CA TYR A 61 0.62 -6.64 -2.89
C TYR A 61 2.10 -6.81 -3.13
N ARG A 62 2.48 -6.88 -4.40
CA ARG A 62 3.85 -6.74 -4.89
C ARG A 62 3.85 -5.78 -6.05
N ALA A 63 4.72 -4.77 -6.01
CA ALA A 63 4.81 -3.76 -7.04
C ALA A 63 6.26 -3.54 -7.47
N GLU A 64 6.46 -3.36 -8.77
CA GLU A 64 7.74 -3.02 -9.40
C GLU A 64 7.72 -1.54 -9.77
N PHE A 65 8.73 -0.80 -9.33
CA PHE A 65 8.96 0.58 -9.70
C PHE A 65 9.80 0.66 -10.97
N GLY A 66 9.52 1.67 -11.79
CA GLY A 66 10.37 2.05 -12.92
C GLY A 66 10.55 3.57 -12.97
N PRO A 67 11.67 4.05 -13.55
CA PRO A 67 11.91 5.46 -13.73
C PRO A 67 10.91 6.07 -14.72
N VAL A 68 10.53 7.31 -14.46
CA VAL A 68 9.84 8.19 -15.41
C VAL A 68 10.89 8.95 -16.21
N ASP A 69 10.60 9.22 -17.49
CA ASP A 69 11.54 9.94 -18.36
C ASP A 69 11.87 11.32 -17.76
N ALA A 70 13.15 11.72 -17.78
CA ALA A 70 13.58 13.02 -17.27
C ALA A 70 12.95 14.19 -18.03
N SER A 71 12.58 14.00 -19.30
CA SER A 71 11.83 14.98 -20.09
C SER A 71 10.36 15.13 -19.65
N GLU A 72 9.82 14.17 -18.91
CA GLU A 72 8.46 14.19 -18.34
C GLU A 72 8.45 14.63 -16.86
N GLY A 73 9.59 15.10 -16.34
CA GLY A 73 9.75 15.56 -14.96
C GLY A 73 10.48 14.58 -14.04
N GLY A 74 10.85 13.39 -14.54
CA GLY A 74 11.61 12.39 -13.78
C GLY A 74 10.83 11.73 -12.64
N GLY A 75 11.55 11.05 -11.75
CA GLY A 75 10.99 10.31 -10.62
C GLY A 75 10.68 8.85 -10.93
N TRP A 76 9.83 8.25 -10.10
CA TRP A 76 9.52 6.83 -10.11
C TRP A 76 8.02 6.60 -10.11
N ARG A 77 7.58 5.56 -10.80
CA ARG A 77 6.18 5.10 -10.78
C ARG A 77 6.11 3.60 -10.68
N ILE A 78 4.95 3.08 -10.28
CA ILE A 78 4.70 1.65 -10.35
C ILE A 78 4.40 1.28 -11.80
N VAL A 79 5.19 0.36 -12.36
CA VAL A 79 5.06 -0.12 -13.75
C VAL A 79 4.40 -1.49 -13.85
N ARG A 80 4.46 -2.28 -12.78
CA ARG A 80 3.74 -3.54 -12.64
C ARG A 80 3.34 -3.75 -11.19
N ALA A 81 2.19 -4.37 -10.97
CA ALA A 81 1.84 -4.85 -9.65
C ALA A 81 0.94 -6.10 -9.74
N VAL A 82 1.02 -6.93 -8.70
CA VAL A 82 0.18 -8.10 -8.49
C VAL A 82 -0.43 -8.03 -7.10
N ALA A 83 -1.61 -8.62 -6.94
CA ALA A 83 -2.33 -8.72 -5.69
C ALA A 83 -2.71 -10.17 -5.39
N GLU A 84 -2.79 -10.51 -4.11
CA GLU A 84 -3.34 -11.77 -3.62
C GLU A 84 -4.86 -11.81 -3.83
N ARG A 85 -5.36 -12.91 -4.41
CA ARG A 85 -6.80 -13.13 -4.69
C ARG A 85 -7.37 -14.36 -3.97
N ASP A 86 -6.62 -14.97 -3.07
CA ASP A 86 -7.17 -15.94 -2.14
C ASP A 86 -8.11 -15.22 -1.14
N PRO A 87 -9.43 -15.49 -1.17
CA PRO A 87 -10.40 -14.80 -0.31
C PRO A 87 -10.20 -15.09 1.18
N ASP A 88 -9.50 -16.17 1.54
CA ASP A 88 -9.13 -16.47 2.93
C ASP A 88 -7.98 -15.58 3.42
N ARG A 89 -7.25 -14.94 2.50
CA ARG A 89 -6.09 -14.08 2.80
C ARG A 89 -6.38 -12.61 2.64
N TYR A 90 -7.16 -12.22 1.63
CA TYR A 90 -7.49 -10.82 1.35
C TYR A 90 -8.84 -10.68 0.65
N VAL A 91 -9.61 -9.70 1.08
CA VAL A 91 -10.92 -9.39 0.47
C VAL A 91 -10.70 -8.52 -0.76
N ASP A 92 -11.28 -8.94 -1.88
CA ASP A 92 -11.29 -8.18 -3.14
C ASP A 92 -12.43 -7.16 -3.13
N PHE A 93 -12.08 -5.88 -3.30
CA PHE A 93 -13.04 -4.76 -3.42
C PHE A 93 -12.99 -4.11 -4.82
N GLY A 94 -12.25 -4.68 -5.77
CA GLY A 94 -12.10 -4.16 -7.13
C GLY A 94 -10.77 -3.47 -7.42
N ALA A 95 -10.49 -3.29 -8.71
CA ALA A 95 -9.17 -2.86 -9.20
C ALA A 95 -8.81 -1.42 -8.77
N GLU A 96 -9.78 -0.51 -8.75
CA GLU A 96 -9.59 0.86 -8.28
C GLU A 96 -9.22 0.90 -6.80
N PHE A 97 -9.85 0.03 -6.00
CA PHE A 97 -9.55 -0.09 -4.58
C PHE A 97 -8.12 -0.59 -4.36
N ASP A 98 -7.68 -1.60 -5.12
CA ASP A 98 -6.32 -2.11 -5.00
C ASP A 98 -5.27 -1.04 -5.32
N ALA A 99 -5.48 -0.24 -6.36
CA ALA A 99 -4.57 0.87 -6.71
C ALA A 99 -4.52 1.89 -5.56
N VAL A 100 -5.67 2.28 -5.01
CA VAL A 100 -5.74 3.19 -3.87
C VAL A 100 -5.04 2.60 -2.64
N MET A 101 -5.28 1.32 -2.32
CA MET A 101 -4.69 0.66 -1.18
C MET A 101 -3.17 0.54 -1.30
N LEU A 102 -2.67 0.19 -2.48
CA LEU A 102 -1.24 0.10 -2.75
C LEU A 102 -0.55 1.44 -2.51
N GLU A 103 -1.08 2.53 -3.07
CA GLU A 103 -0.53 3.87 -2.84
C GLU A 103 -0.66 4.30 -1.37
N LEU A 104 -1.83 4.10 -0.78
CA LEU A 104 -2.13 4.55 0.58
C LEU A 104 -1.26 3.85 1.63
N VAL A 105 -0.97 2.57 1.47
CA VAL A 105 -0.04 1.84 2.34
C VAL A 105 1.38 2.37 2.19
N LEU A 106 1.85 2.61 0.96
CA LEU A 106 3.20 3.17 0.74
C LEU A 106 3.34 4.55 1.38
N ARG A 107 2.38 5.46 1.14
CA ARG A 107 2.35 6.79 1.77
C ARG A 107 2.32 6.70 3.29
N THR A 108 1.40 5.90 3.84
CA THR A 108 1.22 5.82 5.30
C THR A 108 2.39 5.15 6.00
N TYR A 109 2.84 4.00 5.49
CA TYR A 109 3.79 3.14 6.20
C TYR A 109 5.23 3.36 5.78
N ALA A 110 5.55 3.64 4.52
CA ALA A 110 6.92 3.96 4.12
C ALA A 110 7.24 5.45 4.28
N LEU A 111 6.35 6.34 3.85
CA LEU A 111 6.60 7.80 3.84
C LEU A 111 6.10 8.53 5.09
N SER A 112 5.30 7.88 5.94
CA SER A 112 4.66 8.51 7.11
C SER A 112 3.72 9.68 6.75
N GLU A 113 3.11 9.62 5.57
CA GLU A 113 2.18 10.62 5.06
C GLU A 113 0.73 10.27 5.37
N PRO A 114 -0.14 11.26 5.69
CA PRO A 114 -1.53 10.99 6.04
C PRO A 114 -2.42 10.63 4.84
N ALA A 115 -2.19 11.20 3.65
CA ALA A 115 -2.97 10.98 2.42
C ALA A 115 -4.51 10.97 2.60
N PRO A 116 -5.12 12.05 3.12
CA PRO A 116 -6.54 12.08 3.47
C PRO A 116 -7.50 11.87 2.27
N GLU A 117 -7.12 12.30 1.07
CA GLU A 117 -7.91 12.11 -0.14
C GLU A 117 -8.00 10.63 -0.53
N LEU A 118 -6.89 9.89 -0.43
CA LEU A 118 -6.87 8.44 -0.68
C LEU A 118 -7.67 7.68 0.37
N ARG A 119 -7.63 8.11 1.64
CA ARG A 119 -8.47 7.51 2.70
C ARG A 119 -9.96 7.68 2.40
N THR A 120 -10.34 8.89 2.00
CA THR A 120 -11.72 9.20 1.61
C THR A 120 -12.15 8.33 0.43
N LEU A 121 -11.31 8.22 -0.59
CA LEU A 121 -11.58 7.40 -1.76
C LEU A 121 -11.68 5.90 -1.43
N MET A 122 -10.77 5.38 -0.59
CA MET A 122 -10.81 4.00 -0.11
C MET A 122 -12.15 3.70 0.59
N VAL A 123 -12.61 4.58 1.48
CA VAL A 123 -13.90 4.40 2.17
C VAL A 123 -15.07 4.40 1.17
N SER A 124 -15.06 5.30 0.19
CA SER A 124 -16.09 5.34 -0.85
C SER A 124 -16.15 4.04 -1.65
N LEU A 125 -15.00 3.54 -2.10
CA LEU A 125 -14.92 2.30 -2.90
C LEU A 125 -15.39 1.08 -2.12
N VAL A 126 -15.11 1.00 -0.82
CA VAL A 126 -15.61 -0.07 0.06
C VAL A 126 -17.12 0.02 0.20
N ALA A 127 -17.68 1.22 0.37
CA ALA A 127 -19.11 1.42 0.45
C ALA A 127 -19.81 1.00 -0.85
N ASP A 128 -19.25 1.37 -2.00
CA ASP A 128 -19.76 1.00 -3.32
C ASP A 128 -19.70 -0.52 -3.56
N ALA A 129 -18.59 -1.17 -3.22
CA ALA A 129 -18.39 -2.60 -3.42
C ALA A 129 -19.27 -3.47 -2.49
N THR A 130 -19.56 -2.99 -1.28
CA THR A 130 -20.33 -3.77 -0.27
C THR A 130 -21.80 -3.38 -0.20
N GLY A 131 -22.19 -2.24 -0.77
CA GLY A 131 -23.51 -1.63 -0.58
C GLY A 131 -23.78 -1.16 0.85
N ARG A 132 -22.76 -1.15 1.74
CA ARG A 132 -22.89 -0.74 3.14
C ARG A 132 -22.39 0.69 3.32
N THR A 133 -23.30 1.59 3.67
CA THR A 133 -23.01 3.01 3.91
C THR A 133 -23.14 3.42 5.37
N ASP A 134 -23.50 2.47 6.25
CA ASP A 134 -23.77 2.68 7.68
C ASP A 134 -22.52 2.55 8.56
N ALA A 135 -21.44 1.96 8.04
CA ALA A 135 -20.18 1.83 8.76
C ALA A 135 -19.48 3.20 8.90
N PRO A 136 -19.06 3.60 10.12
CA PRO A 136 -18.24 4.79 10.29
C PRO A 136 -16.92 4.69 9.49
N SER A 137 -16.53 5.76 8.80
CA SER A 137 -15.28 5.81 8.03
C SER A 137 -14.05 5.40 8.84
N THR A 138 -14.00 5.82 10.11
CA THR A 138 -12.92 5.46 11.05
C THR A 138 -12.84 3.96 11.30
N ALA A 139 -13.97 3.25 11.34
CA ALA A 139 -13.97 1.79 11.50
C ALA A 139 -13.43 1.09 10.25
N VAL A 140 -13.78 1.59 9.06
CA VAL A 140 -13.26 1.08 7.78
C VAL A 140 -11.74 1.31 7.68
N GLU A 141 -11.29 2.53 7.97
CA GLU A 141 -9.87 2.89 7.99
C GLU A 141 -9.08 2.03 8.98
N MET A 142 -9.56 1.90 10.22
CA MET A 142 -8.93 1.06 11.22
C MET A 142 -8.89 -0.41 10.80
N SER A 143 -9.92 -0.91 10.12
CA SER A 143 -9.99 -2.29 9.67
C SER A 143 -8.99 -2.61 8.57
N LEU A 144 -8.94 -1.77 7.52
CA LEU A 144 -8.16 -2.02 6.31
C LEU A 144 -6.73 -1.51 6.41
N LEU A 145 -6.57 -0.25 6.81
CA LEU A 145 -5.28 0.43 6.83
C LEU A 145 -4.61 0.38 8.20
N GLY A 146 -5.37 0.53 9.28
CA GLY A 146 -4.82 0.65 10.63
C GLY A 146 -4.10 1.98 10.87
N MET A 147 -3.23 2.01 11.88
CA MET A 147 -2.45 3.18 12.26
C MET A 147 -0.97 2.85 12.28
N ARG A 148 -0.16 3.68 11.62
CA ARG A 148 1.28 3.71 11.86
C ARG A 148 1.53 4.38 13.22
N THR A 149 2.14 3.65 14.15
CA THR A 149 2.42 4.13 15.51
C THR A 149 3.88 4.55 15.71
N ASP A 150 4.76 4.21 14.77
CA ASP A 150 6.17 4.58 14.86
C ASP A 150 6.37 6.04 14.43
N PRO A 151 7.19 6.82 15.14
CA PRO A 151 7.54 8.17 14.72
C PRO A 151 8.10 8.12 13.29
N PRO A 152 7.91 9.19 12.47
CA PRO A 152 8.59 9.28 11.18
C PRO A 152 10.08 9.05 11.43
N ALA A 153 10.74 8.27 10.57
CA ALA A 153 12.16 8.01 10.72
C ALA A 153 12.86 9.36 10.88
N ALA A 154 13.41 9.62 12.06
CA ALA A 154 14.15 10.85 12.29
C ALA A 154 15.24 10.86 11.23
N ALA A 155 15.25 11.91 10.39
CA ALA A 155 16.35 12.15 9.47
C ALA A 155 17.64 12.03 10.29
N ALA A 156 18.40 10.98 10.06
CA ALA A 156 19.69 10.80 10.70
C ALA A 156 20.52 12.01 10.28
N ARG A 157 20.82 12.85 11.27
CA ARG A 157 21.62 14.07 11.13
C ARG A 157 23.05 13.74 10.73
#